data_AF-A0A9X9BXH1-F1
#
_entry.id   AF-A0A9X9BXH1-F1
#
_cell.length_a   1.000
_cell.length_b   1.000
_cell.length_c   1.000
_cell.angle_alpha   90.00
_cell.angle_beta   90.00
_cell.angle_gamma   90.00
#
_symmetry.space_group_name_H-M   'P 1'
#
loop_
_entity.id
_entity.type
_entity.pdbx_description
1 polymer ?
#
loop_
_entity_poly.entity_id
_entity_poly.type
_entity_poly.pdbx_seq_one_letter_code
_entity_poly.pdbx_strand_id
1 'polypeptide(L)'
;MGEGATHGDSGSYSTCLFEAKQLAQLSAGAYRSQVEALYTQLRAAKAYAALEGSLPGSTTNTITPLYQYRINDACNAISQALLAELKKGMVPSSPTKARGRNP
;
A
#
# COMPACT_ATOMS: atom_id res chain seq x y z
N MET A 1 -28.08 -20.27 9.33
CA MET A 1 -27.78 -19.82 7.95
C MET A 1 -27.13 -18.45 8.06
N GLY A 2 -25.90 -18.29 7.54
CA GLY A 2 -25.06 -17.07 7.57
C GLY A 2 -24.06 -17.06 8.73
N GLU A 3 -23.05 -17.93 8.79
CA GLU A 3 -21.78 -17.92 8.03
C GLU A 3 -20.96 -16.61 8.16
N GLY A 4 -19.86 -16.70 8.91
CA GLY A 4 -18.59 -16.10 8.52
C GLY A 4 -18.35 -14.63 8.86
N ALA A 5 -18.23 -14.30 10.14
CA ALA A 5 -17.46 -13.12 10.55
C ALA A 5 -15.98 -13.35 10.19
N THR A 6 -15.57 -12.97 8.97
CA THR A 6 -14.18 -12.92 8.55
C THR A 6 -13.46 -11.87 9.38
N HIS A 7 -12.86 -12.31 10.49
CA HIS A 7 -11.74 -11.63 11.15
C HIS A 7 -10.59 -11.55 10.15
N GLY A 8 -10.52 -10.47 9.39
CA GLY A 8 -9.48 -10.27 8.39
C GLY A 8 -9.41 -8.83 7.95
N ASP A 9 -9.11 -7.90 8.87
CA ASP A 9 -8.96 -6.48 8.49
C ASP A 9 -7.89 -5.73 9.32
N SER A 10 -7.65 -6.11 10.57
CA SER A 10 -6.65 -5.42 11.41
C SER A 10 -5.19 -5.79 11.07
N GLY A 11 -4.98 -7.02 10.58
CA GLY A 11 -3.64 -7.53 10.24
C GLY A 11 -3.08 -6.94 8.95
N SER A 12 -3.91 -6.84 7.90
CA SER A 12 -3.51 -6.29 6.60
C SER A 12 -3.14 -4.81 6.68
N TYR A 13 -3.87 -4.05 7.49
CA TYR A 13 -3.67 -2.61 7.62
C TYR A 13 -2.37 -2.26 8.37
N SER A 14 -2.09 -2.95 9.48
CA SER A 14 -0.85 -2.75 10.24
C SER A 14 0.39 -3.13 9.42
N THR A 15 0.31 -4.22 8.65
CA THR A 15 1.34 -4.61 7.68
C THR A 15 1.54 -3.53 6.62
N CYS A 16 0.47 -3.01 6.00
CA CYS A 16 0.58 -1.94 5.01
C CYS A 16 1.29 -0.69 5.54
N LEU A 17 0.99 -0.26 6.78
CA LEU A 17 1.69 0.87 7.39
C LEU A 17 3.16 0.59 7.67
N PHE A 18 3.49 -0.63 8.06
CA PHE A 18 4.88 -1.06 8.24
C PHE A 18 5.62 -1.03 6.89
N GLU A 19 5.04 -1.63 5.85
CA GLU A 19 5.61 -1.64 4.50
C GLU A 19 5.80 -0.23 3.94
N ALA A 20 4.83 0.67 4.14
CA ALA A 20 4.93 2.06 3.71
C ALA A 20 6.08 2.81 4.40
N LYS A 21 6.33 2.53 5.70
CA LYS A 21 7.48 3.08 6.43
C LYS A 21 8.80 2.56 5.88
N GLN A 22 8.88 1.26 5.61
CA GLN A 22 10.08 0.66 5.01
C GLN A 22 10.33 1.27 3.62
N LEU A 23 9.29 1.35 2.78
CA LEU A 23 9.38 1.91 1.44
C LEU A 23 9.79 3.40 1.43
N ALA A 24 9.31 4.18 2.39
CA ALA A 24 9.69 5.59 2.54
C ALA A 24 11.19 5.80 2.86
N GLN A 25 11.83 4.80 3.48
CA GLN A 25 13.26 4.82 3.80
C GLN A 25 14.13 4.36 2.62
N LEU A 26 13.53 3.80 1.56
CA LEU A 26 14.23 3.27 0.40
C LEU A 26 14.34 4.31 -0.74
N SER A 27 15.35 4.11 -1.59
CA SER A 27 15.53 4.80 -2.88
C SER A 27 15.40 6.34 -2.82
N ALA A 28 15.97 6.95 -1.78
CA ALA A 28 16.13 8.42 -1.64
C ALA A 28 14.84 9.23 -1.92
N GLY A 29 13.68 8.70 -1.55
CA GLY A 29 12.39 9.39 -1.72
C GLY A 29 11.67 9.11 -3.04
N ALA A 30 12.14 8.17 -3.86
CA ALA A 30 11.45 7.73 -5.09
C ALA A 30 9.98 7.32 -4.85
N TYR A 31 9.68 6.83 -3.65
CA TYR A 31 8.35 6.36 -3.26
C TYR A 31 7.55 7.36 -2.42
N ARG A 32 8.08 8.57 -2.18
CA ARG A 32 7.46 9.56 -1.28
C ARG A 32 6.01 9.88 -1.67
N SER A 33 5.75 10.07 -2.97
CA SER A 33 4.40 10.37 -3.47
C SER A 33 3.41 9.24 -3.20
N GLN A 34 3.83 7.97 -3.34
CA GLN A 34 2.95 6.82 -3.10
C GLN A 34 2.63 6.67 -1.61
N VAL A 35 3.65 6.85 -0.76
CA VAL A 35 3.48 6.82 0.70
C VAL A 35 2.60 7.99 1.18
N GLU A 36 2.79 9.19 0.65
CA GLU A 36 1.93 10.34 0.96
C GLU A 36 0.48 10.15 0.50
N ALA A 37 0.27 9.53 -0.67
CA ALA A 37 -1.06 9.20 -1.16
C ALA A 37 -1.79 8.25 -0.20
N LEU A 38 -1.12 7.18 0.27
CA LEU A 38 -1.67 6.29 1.29
C LEU A 38 -2.10 7.09 2.54
N TYR A 39 -1.19 7.84 3.16
CA TYR A 39 -1.52 8.61 4.36
C TYR A 39 -2.64 9.64 4.14
N THR A 40 -2.77 10.17 2.93
CA THR A 40 -3.88 11.08 2.58
C THR A 40 -5.21 10.35 2.56
N GLN A 41 -5.29 9.15 1.95
CA GLN A 41 -6.51 8.34 1.97
C GLN A 41 -6.90 7.97 3.41
N LEU A 42 -5.92 7.68 4.27
CA LEU A 42 -6.17 7.35 5.68
C LEU A 42 -6.73 8.51 6.48
N ARG A 43 -6.23 9.72 6.26
CA ARG A 43 -6.79 10.92 6.90
C ARG A 43 -8.21 11.18 6.41
N ALA A 44 -8.47 11.00 5.11
CA ALA A 44 -9.80 11.18 4.54
C ALA A 44 -10.79 10.16 5.10
N ALA A 45 -10.41 8.88 5.17
CA ALA A 45 -11.23 7.83 5.77
C ALA A 45 -11.49 8.08 7.26
N LYS A 46 -10.49 8.54 8.02
CA LYS A 46 -10.66 8.92 9.43
C LYS A 46 -11.62 10.09 9.60
N ALA A 47 -11.51 11.11 8.74
CA ALA A 47 -12.42 12.25 8.75
C ALA A 47 -13.85 11.83 8.41
N TYR A 48 -14.02 10.92 7.45
CA TYR A 48 -15.31 10.33 7.12
C TYR A 48 -15.91 9.53 8.29
N ALA A 49 -15.13 8.65 8.93
CA ALA A 49 -15.59 7.86 10.06
C ALA A 49 -16.06 8.72 11.25
N ALA A 50 -15.48 9.91 11.43
CA ALA A 50 -15.95 10.86 12.45
C ALA A 50 -17.33 11.46 12.13
N LEU A 51 -17.77 11.43 10.87
CA LEU A 51 -19.04 11.99 10.40
C LEU A 51 -20.07 10.91 10.06
N GLU A 52 -19.67 9.66 9.83
CA GLU A 52 -20.51 8.62 9.26
C GLU A 52 -21.80 8.36 10.06
N GLY A 53 -21.76 8.48 11.38
CA GLY A 53 -22.93 8.30 12.25
C GLY A 53 -24.01 9.38 12.09
N SER A 54 -23.68 10.49 11.43
CA SER A 54 -24.63 11.57 11.10
C SER A 54 -25.15 11.51 9.66
N LEU A 55 -24.64 10.57 8.84
CA LEU A 55 -25.00 10.44 7.44
C LEU A 55 -26.15 9.43 7.23
N PRO A 56 -26.97 9.60 6.18
CA PRO A 56 -27.96 8.59 5.81
C PRO A 56 -27.31 7.25 5.49
N GLY A 57 -27.97 6.15 5.86
CA GLY A 57 -27.50 4.79 5.58
C GLY A 57 -27.23 4.52 4.09
N SER A 58 -28.01 5.12 3.19
CA SER A 58 -27.77 5.03 1.73
C SER A 58 -26.43 5.66 1.32
N THR A 59 -26.02 6.73 2.00
CA THR A 59 -24.73 7.39 1.78
C THR A 59 -23.61 6.52 2.35
N THR A 60 -23.74 6.06 3.59
CA THR A 60 -22.67 5.26 4.21
C THR A 60 -22.46 3.92 3.51
N ASN A 61 -23.53 3.27 3.03
CA ASN A 61 -23.47 2.04 2.23
C ASN A 61 -22.70 2.20 0.91
N THR A 62 -22.56 3.43 0.41
CA THR A 62 -21.81 3.71 -0.82
C THR A 62 -20.40 4.23 -0.51
N ILE A 63 -20.27 5.12 0.47
CA ILE A 63 -19.03 5.82 0.75
C ILE A 63 -18.06 4.98 1.59
N THR A 64 -18.55 4.21 2.57
CA THR A 64 -17.70 3.30 3.36
C THR A 64 -16.91 2.32 2.49
N PRO A 65 -17.53 1.55 1.57
CA PRO A 65 -16.77 0.62 0.72
C PRO A 65 -15.82 1.35 -0.25
N LEU A 66 -16.12 2.59 -0.67
CA LEU A 66 -15.20 3.38 -1.49
C LEU A 66 -13.90 3.71 -0.74
N TYR A 67 -13.99 4.12 0.53
CA TYR A 67 -12.80 4.38 1.34
C TYR A 67 -12.00 3.10 1.59
N GLN A 68 -12.67 1.99 1.92
CA GLN A 68 -12.02 0.69 2.10
C GLN A 68 -11.27 0.27 0.83
N TYR A 69 -11.91 0.37 -0.35
CA TYR A 69 -11.28 0.07 -1.63
C TYR A 69 -10.03 0.92 -1.87
N ARG A 70 -10.11 2.25 -1.68
CA ARG A 70 -8.97 3.15 -1.91
C ARG A 70 -7.78 2.86 -1.00
N ILE A 71 -8.04 2.51 0.26
CA ILE A 71 -7.00 2.14 1.20
C ILE A 71 -6.36 0.80 0.78
N ASN A 72 -7.18 -0.20 0.46
CA ASN A 72 -6.70 -1.51 0.03
C ASN A 72 -5.87 -1.44 -1.25
N ASP A 73 -6.30 -0.65 -2.23
CA ASP A 73 -5.56 -0.42 -3.48
C ASP A 73 -4.21 0.26 -3.22
N ALA A 74 -4.20 1.32 -2.40
CA ALA A 74 -2.96 1.99 -2.00
C ALA A 74 -2.01 1.04 -1.26
N CYS A 75 -2.54 0.20 -0.36
CA CYS A 75 -1.75 -0.80 0.36
C CYS A 75 -1.15 -1.84 -0.58
N ASN A 76 -1.93 -2.38 -1.53
CA ASN A 76 -1.43 -3.31 -2.53
C ASN A 76 -0.31 -2.69 -3.39
N ALA A 77 -0.44 -1.41 -3.77
CA ALA A 77 0.61 -0.70 -4.49
C ALA A 77 1.91 -0.57 -3.68
N ILE A 78 1.79 -0.28 -2.37
CA ILE A 78 2.94 -0.23 -1.44
C ILE A 78 3.62 -1.61 -1.34
N SER A 79 2.86 -2.69 -1.17
CA SER A 79 3.41 -4.05 -1.08
C SER A 79 4.17 -4.43 -2.36
N GLN A 80 3.60 -4.12 -3.53
CA GLN A 80 4.25 -4.38 -4.82
C GLN A 80 5.53 -3.56 -5.00
N ALA A 81 5.52 -2.29 -4.61
CA ALA A 81 6.69 -1.43 -4.69
C ALA A 81 7.82 -1.92 -3.76
N LEU A 82 7.48 -2.32 -2.53
CA LEU A 82 8.46 -2.87 -1.59
C LEU A 82 9.06 -4.19 -2.09
N LEU A 83 8.23 -5.11 -2.60
CA LEU A 83 8.68 -6.36 -3.20
C LEU A 83 9.60 -6.12 -4.41
N ALA A 84 9.31 -5.11 -5.23
CA ALA A 84 10.15 -4.74 -6.36
C ALA A 84 11.55 -4.27 -5.92
N GLU A 85 11.64 -3.46 -4.87
CA GLU A 85 12.92 -3.01 -4.30
C GLU A 85 13.70 -4.16 -3.67
N LEU A 86 13.03 -5.04 -2.92
CA LEU A 86 13.66 -6.23 -2.33
C LEU A 86 14.21 -7.15 -3.43
N LYS A 87 13.47 -7.32 -4.54
CA LYS A 87 13.93 -8.09 -5.69
C LYS A 87 15.16 -7.46 -6.36
N LYS A 88 15.23 -6.13 -6.46
CA LYS A 88 16.43 -5.43 -6.97
C LYS A 88 17.66 -5.68 -6.09
N GLY A 89 17.48 -5.74 -4.76
CA GLY A 89 18.56 -6.08 -3.83
C GLY A 89 18.97 -7.57 -3.84
N MET A 90 18.06 -8.47 -4.22
CA MET A 90 18.32 -9.92 -4.31
C MET A 90 18.92 -10.35 -5.65
N VAL A 91 18.70 -9.59 -6.72
CA VAL A 91 19.38 -9.84 -8.00
C VAL A 91 20.73 -9.15 -7.93
N PRO A 92 21.87 -9.88 -7.87
CA PRO A 92 23.14 -9.24 -8.18
C PRO A 92 23.00 -8.73 -9.61
N SER A 93 22.93 -7.42 -9.77
CA SER A 93 23.18 -6.76 -11.04
C SER A 93 24.55 -7.22 -11.49
N SER A 94 24.58 -8.29 -12.28
CA SER A 94 25.83 -8.92 -12.67
C SER A 94 26.52 -8.00 -13.66
N PRO A 95 27.83 -7.75 -13.47
CA PRO A 95 28.61 -6.83 -14.29
C PRO A 95 29.13 -7.52 -15.56
N THR A 96 29.78 -6.72 -16.40
CA THR A 96 30.90 -7.07 -17.32
C THR A 96 30.56 -7.20 -18.81
N LYS A 97 30.74 -6.06 -19.50
CA LYS A 97 31.50 -5.91 -20.76
C LYS A 97 32.12 -7.23 -21.26
N ALA A 98 31.55 -7.79 -22.32
CA ALA A 98 32.21 -8.79 -23.16
C ALA A 98 33.43 -8.14 -23.83
N ARG A 99 34.56 -8.15 -23.12
CA ARG A 99 35.88 -7.87 -23.69
C ARG A 99 36.27 -9.08 -24.52
N GLY A 100 35.85 -9.08 -25.78
CA GLY A 100 36.40 -9.96 -26.80
C GLY A 100 37.91 -9.73 -26.90
N ARG A 101 38.68 -10.68 -26.37
CA ARG A 101 40.08 -10.95 -26.71
C ARG A 101 40.00 -12.26 -27.51
N ASN A 102 40.38 -12.30 -28.79
CA ASN A 102 41.65 -12.84 -29.30
C ASN A 102 41.56 -12.96 -30.85
N PRO A 103 42.63 -13.31 -31.58
CA PRO A 103 44.05 -13.44 -31.21
C PRO A 103 44.96 -12.36 -31.83
#